data_AF-A0A819IZB1-F1
#
_entry.id   AF-A0A819IZB1-F1
#
_cell.length_a   1.000
_cell.length_b   1.000
_cell.length_c   1.000
_cell.angle_alpha   90.00
_cell.angle_beta   90.00
_cell.angle_gamma   90.00
#
_symmetry.space_group_name_H-M   'P 1'
#
loop_
_entity.id
_entity.type
_entity.pdbx_description
1 polymer ?
#
loop_
_entity_poly.entity_id
_entity_poly.type
_entity_poly.pdbx_seq_one_letter_code
_entity_poly.pdbx_strand_id
1 'polypeptide(L)'
;MASNEGKHVMLSYNHKSKNVVKAVFDTLKAENIPVWFDERDMDANMYDGMAAAVNNAAVVCCFMSPEYEKSRNCKRELEHAERLAKPIIPCMMTDRKVWKPSSSKWLALITGSMIAIDFSDASTENVVAKTRVIIDQIRKELPTRTAQSVTLFEPIRQKYLQQNRIKRMVNEEKSFPIEQNYINLAMVETKEQHEKEKNLKRQGDENAGLEQRQDAIRGTYEEIYGVKTSIDVTEIFEKCKNPTKKVLVLGRAGIGKSTFCQYVTYRWAKGELWSQYELVVLIHL
;
A
#
# COMPACT_ATOMS: atom_id res chain seq x y z
N MET A 1 -12.69 -10.25 16.80
CA MET A 1 -13.20 -10.36 15.43
C MET A 1 -12.50 -9.27 14.63
N ALA A 2 -11.70 -9.64 13.62
CA ALA A 2 -10.97 -8.65 12.83
C ALA A 2 -11.95 -7.76 12.07
N SER A 3 -11.89 -6.45 12.28
CA SER A 3 -12.58 -5.47 11.46
C SER A 3 -12.12 -5.66 10.01
N ASN A 4 -13.04 -6.00 9.12
CA ASN A 4 -12.74 -6.08 7.69
C ASN A 4 -12.66 -4.64 7.15
N GLU A 5 -11.57 -3.95 7.45
CA GLU A 5 -11.30 -2.59 6.99
C GLU A 5 -11.09 -2.62 5.48
N GLY A 6 -12.08 -2.09 4.74
CA GLY A 6 -11.99 -1.98 3.30
C GLY A 6 -10.81 -1.11 2.88
N LYS A 7 -10.15 -1.48 1.77
CA LYS A 7 -8.88 -0.91 1.32
C LYS A 7 -9.04 0.15 0.24
N HIS A 8 -10.21 0.20 -0.42
CA HIS A 8 -10.42 1.06 -1.59
C HIS A 8 -11.88 1.49 -1.77
N VAL A 9 -12.08 2.55 -2.55
CA VAL A 9 -13.37 2.95 -3.12
C VAL A 9 -13.64 2.07 -4.34
N MET A 10 -14.77 1.36 -4.40
CA MET A 10 -15.15 0.64 -5.60
C MET A 10 -16.07 1.50 -6.46
N LEU A 11 -15.74 1.67 -7.74
CA LEU A 11 -16.61 2.32 -8.72
C LEU A 11 -17.42 1.25 -9.45
N SER A 12 -18.71 1.11 -9.12
CA SER A 12 -19.62 0.20 -9.82
C SER A 12 -20.40 0.99 -10.88
N TYR A 13 -20.24 0.62 -12.16
CA TYR A 13 -20.83 1.33 -13.30
C TYR A 13 -21.16 0.40 -14.46
N ASN A 14 -21.98 0.89 -15.38
CA ASN A 14 -22.17 0.24 -16.68
C ASN A 14 -21.16 0.78 -17.70
N HIS A 15 -20.64 -0.06 -18.60
CA HIS A 15 -19.65 0.34 -19.61
C HIS A 15 -20.02 1.58 -20.44
N LYS A 16 -21.31 1.87 -20.68
CA LYS A 16 -21.72 3.11 -21.36
C LYS A 16 -21.32 4.39 -20.63
N SER A 17 -21.12 4.32 -19.31
CA SER A 17 -20.69 5.42 -18.45
C SER A 17 -19.18 5.44 -18.21
N LYS A 18 -18.40 4.54 -18.85
CA LYS A 18 -16.94 4.36 -18.62
C LYS A 18 -16.16 5.67 -18.69
N ASN A 19 -16.47 6.55 -19.64
CA ASN A 19 -15.73 7.82 -19.83
C ASN A 19 -15.86 8.75 -18.62
N VAL A 20 -17.08 8.95 -18.10
CA VAL A 20 -17.32 9.80 -16.93
C VAL A 20 -16.72 9.18 -15.69
N VAL A 21 -16.91 7.86 -15.50
CA VAL A 21 -16.40 7.16 -14.32
C VAL A 21 -14.87 7.08 -14.32
N LYS A 22 -14.24 7.03 -15.50
CA LYS A 22 -12.78 7.15 -15.64
C LYS A 22 -12.27 8.51 -15.16
N ALA A 23 -12.96 9.60 -15.48
CA ALA A 23 -12.58 10.93 -14.96
C ALA A 23 -12.71 11.02 -13.43
N VAL A 24 -13.73 10.36 -12.85
CA VAL A 24 -13.86 10.21 -11.39
C VAL A 24 -12.69 9.41 -10.82
N PHE A 25 -12.34 8.28 -11.45
CA PHE A 25 -11.19 7.46 -11.07
C PHE A 25 -9.89 8.25 -11.09
N ASP A 26 -9.60 8.96 -12.18
CA ASP A 26 -8.39 9.75 -12.35
C ASP A 26 -8.30 10.84 -11.25
N THR A 27 -9.43 11.47 -10.91
CA THR A 27 -9.51 12.49 -9.85
C THR A 27 -9.29 11.88 -8.46
N LEU A 28 -9.92 10.74 -8.13
CA LEU A 28 -9.71 10.04 -6.85
C LEU A 28 -8.25 9.60 -6.69
N LYS A 29 -7.64 9.10 -7.78
CA LYS A 29 -6.24 8.69 -7.80
C LYS A 29 -5.29 9.86 -7.58
N ALA A 30 -5.56 11.01 -8.21
CA ALA A 30 -4.77 12.24 -8.00
C ALA A 30 -4.81 12.74 -6.55
N GLU A 31 -5.91 12.47 -5.84
CA GLU A 31 -6.09 12.78 -4.41
C GLU A 31 -5.57 11.68 -3.47
N ASN A 32 -4.79 10.71 -3.99
CA ASN A 32 -4.23 9.57 -3.25
C ASN A 32 -5.28 8.70 -2.53
N ILE A 33 -6.50 8.63 -3.07
CA ILE A 33 -7.55 7.76 -2.54
C ILE A 33 -7.45 6.41 -3.27
N PRO A 34 -7.24 5.28 -2.55
CA PRO A 34 -7.21 3.98 -3.18
C PRO A 34 -8.56 3.70 -3.83
N VAL A 35 -8.56 3.37 -5.11
CA VAL A 35 -9.77 3.20 -5.91
C VAL A 35 -9.64 1.96 -6.78
N TRP A 36 -10.72 1.20 -6.86
CA TRP A 36 -10.88 0.07 -7.76
C TRP A 36 -11.82 0.47 -8.89
N PHE A 37 -11.35 0.29 -10.12
CA PHE A 37 -12.03 0.61 -11.37
C PHE A 37 -11.76 -0.52 -12.37
N ASP A 38 -12.80 -0.99 -13.06
CA ASP A 38 -12.66 -2.09 -14.01
C ASP A 38 -12.11 -1.59 -15.35
N GLU A 39 -10.78 -1.51 -15.45
CA GLU A 39 -10.09 -1.09 -16.68
C GLU A 39 -10.17 -2.12 -17.81
N ARG A 40 -10.50 -3.39 -17.49
CA ARG A 40 -10.36 -4.50 -18.43
C ARG A 40 -11.52 -4.55 -19.42
N ASP A 41 -11.19 -4.60 -20.70
CA ASP A 41 -12.12 -5.01 -21.74
C ASP A 41 -12.19 -6.55 -21.73
N MET A 42 -13.23 -7.09 -21.08
CA MET A 42 -13.70 -8.48 -21.07
C MET A 42 -12.64 -9.59 -21.22
N ASP A 43 -12.21 -10.17 -20.09
CA ASP A 43 -11.50 -11.46 -20.06
C ASP A 43 -12.10 -12.43 -19.02
N ALA A 44 -11.98 -13.72 -19.28
CA ALA A 44 -12.81 -14.82 -18.76
C ALA A 44 -12.76 -15.12 -17.24
N ASN A 45 -11.95 -14.41 -16.43
CA ASN A 45 -11.79 -14.64 -14.99
C ASN A 45 -12.63 -13.69 -14.11
N MET A 46 -13.86 -13.46 -14.54
CA MET A 46 -14.74 -12.36 -14.12
C MET A 46 -15.29 -12.49 -12.68
N TYR A 47 -15.48 -13.70 -12.16
CA TYR A 47 -16.19 -13.90 -10.89
C TYR A 47 -15.34 -13.68 -9.63
N ASP A 48 -14.06 -14.07 -9.66
CA ASP A 48 -13.19 -13.93 -8.49
C ASP A 48 -12.72 -12.49 -8.29
N GLY A 49 -12.53 -11.74 -9.39
CA GLY A 49 -12.13 -10.33 -9.34
C GLY A 49 -13.23 -9.41 -8.81
N MET A 50 -14.49 -9.62 -9.22
CA MET A 50 -15.63 -8.80 -8.78
C MET A 50 -15.97 -9.01 -7.30
N ALA A 51 -15.98 -10.26 -6.83
CA ALA A 51 -16.23 -10.56 -5.42
C ALA A 51 -15.14 -9.96 -4.52
N ALA A 52 -13.87 -10.07 -4.93
CA ALA A 52 -12.76 -9.46 -4.21
C ALA A 52 -12.84 -7.92 -4.19
N ALA A 53 -13.31 -7.29 -5.27
CA ALA A 53 -13.48 -5.85 -5.36
C ALA A 53 -14.51 -5.34 -4.33
N VAL A 54 -15.68 -5.97 -4.23
CA VAL A 54 -16.72 -5.61 -3.26
C VAL A 54 -16.32 -5.98 -1.83
N ASN A 55 -15.75 -7.18 -1.62
CA ASN A 55 -15.34 -7.66 -0.29
C ASN A 55 -14.36 -6.71 0.40
N ASN A 56 -13.37 -6.24 -0.38
CA ASN A 56 -12.33 -5.33 0.10
C ASN A 56 -12.71 -3.84 -0.06
N ALA A 57 -13.89 -3.51 -0.58
CA ALA A 57 -14.31 -2.12 -0.68
C ALA A 57 -14.56 -1.54 0.72
N ALA A 58 -14.08 -0.31 0.94
CA ALA A 58 -14.48 0.52 2.07
C ALA A 58 -15.84 1.17 1.83
N VAL A 59 -16.11 1.51 0.57
CA VAL A 59 -17.32 2.20 0.10
C VAL A 59 -17.53 1.85 -1.37
N VAL A 60 -18.79 1.75 -1.79
CA VAL A 60 -19.17 1.45 -3.17
C VAL A 60 -19.90 2.67 -3.75
N CYS A 61 -19.32 3.29 -4.77
CA CYS A 61 -19.98 4.33 -5.55
C CYS A 61 -20.74 3.66 -6.71
N CYS A 62 -22.07 3.71 -6.70
CA CYS A 62 -22.89 3.11 -7.76
C CYS A 62 -23.38 4.18 -8.75
N PHE A 63 -22.87 4.14 -9.98
CA PHE A 63 -23.20 5.08 -11.05
C PHE A 63 -24.47 4.61 -11.79
N MET A 64 -25.61 5.02 -11.26
CA MET A 64 -26.95 4.62 -11.67
C MET A 64 -27.36 5.24 -13.00
N SER A 65 -27.78 4.38 -13.91
CA SER A 65 -28.37 4.70 -15.22
C SER A 65 -29.39 3.61 -15.61
N PRO A 66 -30.23 3.82 -16.64
CA PRO A 66 -31.12 2.77 -17.14
C PRO A 66 -30.39 1.46 -17.50
N GLU A 67 -29.18 1.54 -18.03
CA GLU A 67 -28.34 0.38 -18.37
C GLU A 67 -27.69 -0.26 -17.14
N TYR A 68 -27.39 0.52 -16.11
CA TYR A 68 -26.94 -0.01 -14.82
C TYR A 68 -28.02 -0.90 -14.19
N GLU A 69 -29.28 -0.45 -14.17
CA GLU A 69 -30.41 -1.21 -13.62
C GLU A 69 -30.67 -2.54 -14.37
N LYS A 70 -30.37 -2.58 -15.68
CA LYS A 70 -30.50 -3.77 -16.54
C LYS A 70 -29.31 -4.72 -16.47
N SER A 71 -28.16 -4.27 -15.96
CA SER A 71 -26.93 -5.06 -15.93
C SER A 71 -26.95 -6.09 -14.80
N ARG A 72 -26.86 -7.37 -15.16
CA ARG A 72 -26.78 -8.47 -14.18
C ARG A 72 -25.54 -8.36 -13.29
N ASN A 73 -24.44 -7.84 -13.82
CA ASN A 73 -23.19 -7.69 -13.07
C ASN A 73 -23.30 -6.59 -12.02
N CYS A 74 -23.76 -5.41 -12.44
CA CYS A 74 -23.99 -4.27 -11.54
C CYS A 74 -24.98 -4.64 -10.42
N LYS A 75 -26.05 -5.37 -10.77
CA LYS A 75 -26.99 -5.90 -9.78
C LYS A 75 -26.30 -6.78 -8.75
N ARG A 76 -25.51 -7.76 -9.18
CA ARG A 76 -24.81 -8.67 -8.26
C ARG A 76 -23.80 -7.95 -7.37
N GLU A 77 -23.07 -6.98 -7.89
CA GLU A 77 -22.11 -6.19 -7.11
C GLU A 77 -22.81 -5.41 -6.01
N LEU A 78 -23.89 -4.71 -6.36
CA LEU A 78 -24.59 -3.85 -5.41
C LEU A 78 -25.39 -4.65 -4.37
N GLU A 79 -26.04 -5.75 -4.77
CA GLU A 79 -26.69 -6.68 -3.82
C GLU A 79 -25.66 -7.33 -2.87
N HIS A 80 -24.45 -7.61 -3.34
CA HIS A 80 -23.39 -8.14 -2.50
C HIS A 80 -22.84 -7.08 -1.54
N ALA A 81 -22.68 -5.84 -1.99
CA ALA A 81 -22.29 -4.71 -1.15
C ALA A 81 -23.32 -4.45 -0.04
N GLU A 82 -24.61 -4.47 -0.38
CA GLU A 82 -25.73 -4.34 0.56
C GLU A 82 -25.71 -5.47 1.61
N ARG A 83 -25.55 -6.72 1.17
CA ARG A 83 -25.48 -7.88 2.09
C ARG A 83 -24.31 -7.78 3.07
N LEU A 84 -23.19 -7.21 2.63
CA LEU A 84 -22.01 -6.97 3.47
C LEU A 84 -22.12 -5.68 4.29
N ALA A 85 -23.25 -4.97 4.24
CA ALA A 85 -23.47 -3.68 4.88
C ALA A 85 -22.37 -2.65 4.54
N LYS A 86 -21.87 -2.68 3.30
CA LYS A 86 -20.90 -1.69 2.83
C LYS A 86 -21.61 -0.34 2.64
N PRO A 87 -20.98 0.79 3.03
CA PRO A 87 -21.48 2.11 2.66
C PRO A 87 -21.63 2.22 1.14
N ILE A 88 -22.80 2.70 0.69
CA ILE A 88 -23.12 2.91 -0.72
C ILE A 88 -23.33 4.40 -0.97
N ILE A 89 -22.61 4.94 -1.95
CA ILE A 89 -22.79 6.31 -2.45
C ILE A 89 -23.48 6.22 -3.81
N PRO A 90 -24.76 6.60 -3.92
CA PRO A 90 -25.44 6.61 -5.20
C PRO A 90 -25.03 7.82 -6.03
N CYS A 91 -24.66 7.57 -7.28
CA CYS A 91 -24.30 8.60 -8.27
C CYS A 91 -25.28 8.50 -9.44
N MET A 92 -26.07 9.53 -9.70
CA MET A 92 -27.09 9.53 -10.75
C MET A 92 -26.50 10.02 -12.07
N MET A 93 -26.48 9.18 -13.11
CA MET A 93 -25.89 9.49 -14.42
C MET A 93 -26.88 10.11 -15.41
N THR A 94 -28.14 10.25 -15.02
CA THR A 94 -29.22 10.74 -15.89
C THR A 94 -30.06 11.73 -15.10
N ASP A 95 -30.59 12.75 -15.76
CA ASP A 95 -31.49 13.70 -15.10
C ASP A 95 -32.65 12.94 -14.44
N ARG A 96 -32.86 13.16 -13.14
CA ARG A 96 -33.90 12.50 -12.35
C ARG A 96 -35.32 12.74 -12.88
N LYS A 97 -35.52 13.82 -13.64
CA LYS A 97 -36.79 14.11 -14.33
C LYS A 97 -36.99 13.18 -15.54
N VAL A 98 -35.91 12.77 -16.19
CA VAL A 98 -35.92 11.87 -17.36
C VAL A 98 -36.00 10.42 -16.91
N TRP A 99 -35.19 10.04 -15.91
CA TRP A 99 -35.17 8.68 -15.41
C TRP A 99 -34.83 8.63 -13.92
N LYS A 100 -35.52 7.73 -13.22
CA LYS A 100 -35.20 7.34 -11.84
C LYS A 100 -35.46 5.84 -11.68
N PRO A 101 -34.74 5.15 -10.77
CA PRO A 101 -35.06 3.78 -10.41
C PRO A 101 -36.54 3.64 -10.04
N SER A 102 -37.22 2.67 -10.63
CA SER A 102 -38.64 2.45 -10.34
C SER A 102 -38.80 1.85 -8.95
N SER A 103 -39.77 2.32 -8.15
CA SER A 103 -39.97 1.87 -6.77
C SER A 103 -40.23 0.36 -6.61
N SER A 104 -40.65 -0.33 -7.67
CA SER A 104 -40.85 -1.77 -7.70
C SER A 104 -39.61 -2.58 -8.11
N LYS A 105 -38.50 -1.92 -8.44
CA LYS A 105 -37.29 -2.56 -8.94
C LYS A 105 -36.18 -2.57 -7.88
N TRP A 106 -35.28 -3.56 -8.04
CA TRP A 106 -34.17 -3.84 -7.13
C TRP A 106 -33.32 -2.61 -6.79
N LEU A 107 -33.00 -1.78 -7.78
CA LEU A 107 -32.12 -0.63 -7.57
C LEU A 107 -32.75 0.39 -6.62
N ALA A 108 -34.05 0.65 -6.73
CA ALA A 108 -34.77 1.55 -5.83
C ALA A 108 -34.91 0.98 -4.41
N LEU A 109 -34.98 -0.36 -4.26
CA LEU A 109 -35.02 -1.00 -2.93
C LEU A 109 -33.72 -0.74 -2.16
N ILE A 110 -32.57 -0.78 -2.84
CA ILE A 110 -31.26 -0.55 -2.23
C ILE A 110 -31.00 0.95 -2.01
N THR A 111 -31.25 1.79 -3.02
CA THR A 111 -30.78 3.20 -3.00
C THR A 111 -31.88 4.22 -2.70
N GLY A 112 -33.15 3.80 -2.57
CA GLY A 112 -34.30 4.70 -2.51
C GLY A 112 -34.33 5.65 -1.31
N SER A 113 -33.68 5.28 -0.20
CA SER A 113 -33.54 6.12 1.01
C SER A 113 -32.29 7.01 1.00
N MET A 114 -31.42 6.87 0.00
CA MET A 114 -30.11 7.53 -0.05
C MET A 114 -30.14 8.81 -0.90
N ILE A 115 -29.31 9.79 -0.54
CA ILE A 115 -29.15 11.03 -1.31
C ILE A 115 -28.15 10.81 -2.43
N ALA A 116 -28.64 10.64 -3.67
CA ALA A 116 -27.75 10.47 -4.82
C ALA A 116 -27.08 11.77 -5.29
N ILE A 117 -25.78 11.71 -5.57
CA ILE A 117 -25.01 12.80 -6.19
C ILE A 117 -25.35 12.86 -7.68
N ASP A 118 -25.62 14.05 -8.18
CA ASP A 118 -26.02 14.26 -9.57
C ASP A 118 -24.81 14.40 -10.52
N PHE A 119 -24.67 13.43 -11.43
CA PHE A 119 -23.70 13.35 -12.52
C PHE A 119 -24.38 13.40 -13.90
N SER A 120 -25.63 13.89 -14.00
CA SER A 120 -26.32 13.98 -15.29
C SER A 120 -25.66 14.95 -16.27
N ASP A 121 -24.97 15.97 -15.75
CA ASP A 121 -24.06 16.81 -16.53
C ASP A 121 -22.66 16.21 -16.53
N ALA A 122 -22.23 15.74 -17.72
CA ALA A 122 -20.95 15.09 -17.94
C ALA A 122 -19.82 16.06 -18.32
N SER A 123 -20.01 17.38 -18.16
CA SER A 123 -18.94 18.36 -18.31
C SER A 123 -17.77 18.08 -17.34
N THR A 124 -16.55 18.33 -17.78
CA THR A 124 -15.33 18.04 -16.99
C THR A 124 -15.36 18.77 -15.65
N GLU A 125 -15.77 20.03 -15.65
CA GLU A 125 -15.87 20.87 -14.45
C GLU A 125 -16.87 20.29 -13.45
N ASN A 126 -18.04 19.86 -13.93
CA ASN A 126 -19.06 19.26 -13.06
C ASN A 126 -18.58 17.91 -12.51
N VAL A 127 -18.01 17.04 -13.34
CA VAL A 127 -17.50 15.73 -12.89
C VAL A 127 -16.44 15.89 -11.80
N VAL A 128 -15.50 16.84 -11.95
CA VAL A 128 -14.50 17.13 -10.91
C VAL A 128 -15.15 17.65 -9.63
N ALA A 129 -16.08 18.61 -9.75
CA ALA A 129 -16.78 19.17 -8.60
C ALA A 129 -17.59 18.10 -7.83
N LYS A 130 -18.30 17.23 -8.54
CA LYS A 130 -19.09 16.13 -7.95
C LYS A 130 -18.19 15.02 -7.39
N THR A 131 -17.02 14.79 -7.98
CA THR A 131 -16.02 13.88 -7.40
C THR A 131 -15.52 14.39 -6.06
N ARG A 132 -15.32 15.71 -5.89
CA ARG A 132 -14.99 16.28 -4.57
C ARG A 132 -16.08 16.03 -3.52
N VAL A 133 -17.35 16.07 -3.92
CA VAL A 133 -18.46 15.71 -3.02
C VAL A 133 -18.40 14.24 -2.62
N ILE A 134 -18.07 13.33 -3.55
CA ILE A 134 -17.82 11.92 -3.24
C ILE A 134 -16.69 11.81 -2.21
N ILE A 135 -15.58 12.51 -2.40
CA ILE A 135 -14.43 12.50 -1.47
C ILE A 135 -14.85 12.94 -0.07
N ASP A 136 -15.64 14.00 0.04
CA ASP A 136 -16.13 14.49 1.33
C ASP A 136 -17.07 13.50 2.01
N GLN A 137 -17.91 12.79 1.26
CA GLN A 137 -18.74 11.71 1.78
C GLN A 137 -17.89 10.52 2.23
N ILE A 138 -16.91 10.08 1.42
CA ILE A 138 -16.00 9.00 1.78
C ILE A 138 -15.28 9.32 3.09
N ARG A 139 -14.81 10.56 3.27
CA ARG A 139 -14.13 11.01 4.49
C ARG A 139 -15.04 11.06 5.72
N LYS A 140 -16.37 11.15 5.54
CA LYS A 140 -17.38 11.11 6.61
C LYS A 140 -17.81 9.68 6.96
N GLU A 141 -18.00 8.84 5.94
CA GLU A 141 -18.48 7.46 6.05
C GLU A 141 -17.39 6.48 6.49
N LEU A 142 -16.15 6.74 6.08
CA LEU A 142 -15.02 6.15 6.76
C LEU A 142 -15.02 6.77 8.17
N PRO A 143 -15.18 5.98 9.26
CA PRO A 143 -14.84 6.50 10.58
C PRO A 143 -13.47 7.08 10.39
N THR A 144 -13.34 8.38 10.70
CA THR A 144 -12.11 9.16 10.53
C THR A 144 -11.03 8.17 10.84
N ARG A 145 -10.30 7.71 9.81
CA ARG A 145 -9.21 6.76 10.00
C ARG A 145 -8.46 7.47 11.09
N THR A 146 -8.55 6.98 12.33
CA THR A 146 -8.05 7.75 13.44
C THR A 146 -6.65 8.02 12.98
N ALA A 147 -6.30 9.29 13.00
CA ALA A 147 -4.97 9.77 12.71
C ALA A 147 -4.07 9.12 13.77
N GLN A 148 -3.95 7.80 13.69
CA GLN A 148 -3.39 6.78 14.55
C GLN A 148 -2.92 5.62 13.66
N SER A 149 -3.59 5.18 12.59
CA SER A 149 -2.98 4.13 11.72
C SER A 149 -2.02 4.69 10.66
N VAL A 150 -2.37 5.78 9.95
CA VAL A 150 -1.37 6.54 9.17
C VAL A 150 -0.34 7.18 10.11
N THR A 151 -0.79 7.67 11.26
CA THR A 151 0.10 8.47 12.13
C THR A 151 0.89 7.67 13.15
N LEU A 152 0.60 6.38 13.42
CA LEU A 152 1.39 5.62 14.40
C LEU A 152 2.86 5.65 13.99
N PHE A 153 3.08 5.57 12.68
CA PHE A 153 4.39 5.49 12.06
C PHE A 153 4.75 6.75 11.28
N GLU A 154 3.86 7.74 11.16
CA GLU A 154 4.19 9.02 10.52
C GLU A 154 5.35 9.74 11.21
N PRO A 155 5.46 9.78 12.57
CA PRO A 155 6.66 10.31 13.22
C PRO A 155 7.94 9.60 12.79
N ILE A 156 7.89 8.28 12.55
CA ILE A 156 9.04 7.50 12.08
C ILE A 156 9.37 7.87 10.63
N ARG A 157 8.36 7.96 9.75
CA ARG A 157 8.54 8.41 8.36
C ARG A 157 9.12 9.83 8.29
N GLN A 158 8.54 10.77 9.04
CA GLN A 158 9.02 12.15 9.13
C GLN A 158 10.45 12.20 9.66
N LYS A 159 10.79 11.41 10.68
CA LYS A 159 12.16 11.29 11.17
C LYS A 159 13.12 10.83 10.06
N TYR A 160 12.75 9.82 9.27
CA TYR A 160 13.58 9.36 8.16
C TYR A 160 13.69 10.40 7.03
N LEU A 161 12.62 11.11 6.70
CA LEU A 161 12.63 12.20 5.72
C LEU A 161 13.51 13.38 6.17
N GLN A 162 13.51 13.71 7.47
CA GLN A 162 14.40 14.73 8.04
C GLN A 162 15.88 14.29 8.01
N GLN A 163 16.15 12.99 8.02
CA GLN A 163 17.47 12.40 7.89
C GLN A 163 17.90 12.26 6.42
N ASN A 164 17.61 13.25 5.59
CA ASN A 164 17.94 13.26 4.15
C ASN A 164 19.38 13.69 3.84
N ARG A 165 20.23 13.88 4.87
CA ARG A 165 21.64 14.27 4.70
C ARG A 165 22.58 13.38 5.48
N ILE A 166 23.75 13.15 4.92
CA ILE A 166 24.85 12.44 5.57
C ILE A 166 25.83 13.48 6.11
N LYS A 167 26.06 13.44 7.41
CA LYS A 167 27.06 14.29 8.08
C LYS A 167 28.47 13.75 7.80
N ARG A 168 29.42 14.64 7.49
CA ARG A 168 30.84 14.27 7.42
C ARG A 168 31.43 14.20 8.83
N MET A 169 32.25 13.19 9.10
CA MET A 169 32.88 13.01 10.42
C MET A 169 33.80 14.17 10.84
N VAL A 170 34.40 14.87 9.87
CA VAL A 170 35.41 15.91 10.14
C VAL A 170 34.81 17.32 10.08
N ASN A 171 33.64 17.50 9.47
CA ASN A 171 33.00 18.80 9.33
C ASN A 171 31.49 18.65 9.17
N GLU A 172 30.74 18.85 10.26
CA GLU A 172 29.29 18.69 10.28
C GLU A 172 28.55 19.68 9.36
N GLU A 173 29.13 20.86 9.11
CA GLU A 173 28.54 21.88 8.22
C GLU A 173 28.55 21.44 6.75
N LYS A 174 29.51 20.59 6.38
CA LYS A 174 29.60 19.99 5.03
C LYS A 174 28.84 18.66 5.00
N SER A 175 27.52 18.74 4.95
CA SER A 175 26.63 17.59 4.73
C SER A 175 26.25 17.43 3.26
N PHE A 176 25.90 16.22 2.82
CA PHE A 176 25.50 15.92 1.43
C PHE A 176 24.12 15.26 1.41
N PRO A 177 23.28 15.54 0.39
CA PRO A 177 22.02 14.84 0.22
C PRO A 177 22.24 13.33 0.10
N ILE A 178 21.43 12.56 0.79
CA ILE A 178 21.51 11.10 0.80
C ILE A 178 21.28 10.49 -0.59
N GLU A 179 20.52 11.18 -1.43
CA GLU A 179 20.20 10.82 -2.82
C GLU A 179 21.40 10.98 -3.77
N GLN A 180 22.28 11.94 -3.49
CA GLN A 180 23.50 12.18 -4.28
C GLN A 180 24.62 11.21 -3.92
N ASN A 181 24.39 10.33 -2.96
CA ASN A 181 25.38 9.38 -2.52
C ASN A 181 25.40 8.17 -3.44
N TYR A 182 26.24 8.24 -4.48
CA TYR A 182 26.67 7.06 -5.24
C TYR A 182 27.61 6.22 -4.37
N ILE A 183 27.05 5.51 -3.40
CA ILE A 183 27.78 4.42 -2.78
C ILE A 183 27.50 3.20 -3.63
N ASN A 184 28.58 2.60 -4.13
CA ASN A 184 28.56 1.26 -4.70
C ASN A 184 28.33 0.25 -3.56
N LEU A 185 27.15 0.31 -2.93
CA LEU A 185 26.72 -0.56 -1.83
C LEU A 185 26.37 -1.91 -2.41
N ALA A 186 27.40 -2.72 -2.64
CA ALA A 186 27.20 -4.14 -2.88
C ALA A 186 26.89 -4.80 -1.53
N MET A 187 25.63 -5.15 -1.32
CA MET A 187 25.26 -6.04 -0.23
C MET A 187 25.72 -7.45 -0.58
N VAL A 188 26.42 -8.09 0.35
CA VAL A 188 26.95 -9.44 0.14
C VAL A 188 26.22 -10.40 1.04
N GLU A 189 25.66 -11.45 0.47
CA GLU A 189 25.13 -12.57 1.25
C GLU A 189 26.27 -13.44 1.78
N THR A 190 26.40 -13.57 3.09
CA THR A 190 27.38 -14.48 3.72
C THR A 190 26.67 -15.79 4.08
N LYS A 191 26.86 -16.84 3.26
CA LYS A 191 26.19 -18.14 3.45
C LYS A 191 26.53 -18.83 4.78
N GLU A 192 27.73 -18.64 5.31
CA GLU A 192 28.21 -19.29 6.55
C GLU A 192 27.48 -18.80 7.82
N GLN A 193 26.91 -17.61 7.79
CA GLN A 193 26.20 -17.07 8.96
C GLN A 193 24.85 -17.76 9.21
N HIS A 194 24.19 -18.23 8.15
CA HIS A 194 22.92 -18.94 8.27
C HIS A 194 23.08 -20.32 8.92
N GLU A 195 24.24 -20.95 8.74
CA GLU A 195 24.59 -22.21 9.42
C GLU A 195 24.98 -21.96 10.88
N LYS A 196 25.77 -20.91 11.16
CA LYS A 196 26.09 -20.49 12.53
C LYS A 196 24.84 -20.10 13.33
N GLU A 197 23.89 -19.36 12.77
CA GLU A 197 22.62 -19.05 13.44
C GLU A 197 21.74 -20.30 13.69
N LYS A 198 21.72 -21.25 12.75
CA LYS A 198 21.03 -22.55 12.96
C LYS A 198 21.70 -23.36 14.06
N ASN A 199 23.03 -23.29 14.16
CA ASN A 199 23.80 -24.00 15.19
C ASN A 199 23.68 -23.31 16.56
N LEU A 200 23.71 -21.97 16.63
CA LEU A 200 23.47 -21.19 17.85
C LEU A 200 22.06 -21.39 18.40
N LYS A 201 21.04 -21.48 17.54
CA LYS A 201 19.67 -21.85 17.96
C LYS A 201 19.55 -23.28 18.49
N ARG A 202 20.50 -24.16 18.16
CA ARG A 202 20.58 -25.54 18.67
C ARG A 202 21.49 -25.67 19.90
N GLN A 203 22.45 -24.77 20.08
CA GLN A 203 23.47 -24.81 21.13
C GLN A 203 23.18 -23.90 22.34
N GLY A 204 22.17 -23.04 22.25
CA GLY A 204 21.71 -22.22 23.38
C GLY A 204 21.22 -23.00 24.61
N ASP A 205 21.16 -24.33 24.52
CA ASP A 205 20.79 -25.19 25.65
C ASP A 205 21.97 -25.72 26.47
N GLU A 206 23.26 -25.63 26.04
CA GLU A 206 24.29 -26.40 26.78
C GLU A 206 25.65 -25.81 27.15
N ASN A 207 26.26 -24.77 26.57
CA ASN A 207 27.59 -24.35 27.10
C ASN A 207 28.00 -22.90 26.82
N ALA A 208 28.09 -22.09 27.88
CA ALA A 208 28.66 -20.74 27.86
C ALA A 208 30.05 -20.76 28.50
N GLY A 209 31.13 -20.47 27.75
CA GLY A 209 32.43 -20.26 28.41
C GLY A 209 33.68 -19.89 27.60
N LEU A 210 33.88 -20.33 26.35
CA LEU A 210 35.23 -20.28 25.75
C LEU A 210 35.35 -19.79 24.28
N GLU A 211 34.29 -19.28 23.66
CA GLU A 211 34.24 -19.06 22.19
C GLU A 211 34.87 -17.74 21.68
N GLN A 212 35.06 -16.74 22.53
CA GLN A 212 35.28 -15.35 22.08
C GLN A 212 36.59 -15.06 21.30
N ARG A 213 37.65 -15.88 21.43
CA ARG A 213 38.95 -15.60 20.79
C ARG A 213 39.14 -16.24 19.40
N GLN A 214 38.45 -17.32 19.08
CA GLN A 214 38.58 -17.99 17.76
C GLN A 214 37.69 -17.33 16.69
N ASP A 215 36.56 -16.75 17.08
CA ASP A 215 35.62 -16.09 16.16
C ASP A 215 36.22 -14.87 15.45
N ALA A 216 37.07 -14.11 16.12
CA ALA A 216 37.69 -12.90 15.56
C ALA A 216 38.62 -13.23 14.38
N ILE A 217 39.39 -14.32 14.47
CA ILE A 217 40.33 -14.74 13.42
C ILE A 217 39.55 -15.36 12.25
N ARG A 218 38.52 -16.17 12.55
CA ARG A 218 37.68 -16.83 11.54
C ARG A 218 36.86 -15.84 10.72
N GLY A 219 36.27 -14.82 11.35
CA GLY A 219 35.54 -13.75 10.65
C GLY A 219 36.42 -12.98 9.66
N THR A 220 37.71 -12.85 9.93
CA THR A 220 38.65 -12.15 9.04
C THR A 220 38.94 -12.95 7.75
N TYR A 221 38.98 -14.29 7.82
CA TYR A 221 39.28 -15.14 6.67
C TYR A 221 38.06 -15.35 5.76
N GLU A 222 36.89 -15.60 6.35
CA GLU A 222 35.60 -15.73 5.65
C GLU A 222 35.25 -14.42 4.89
N GLU A 223 35.60 -13.25 5.46
CA GLU A 223 35.43 -11.93 4.82
C GLU A 223 36.30 -11.73 3.57
N ILE A 224 37.48 -12.34 3.47
CA ILE A 224 38.42 -12.13 2.38
C ILE A 224 38.21 -13.13 1.24
N TYR A 225 37.89 -14.39 1.57
CA TYR A 225 37.87 -15.50 0.59
C TYR A 225 36.51 -16.16 0.41
N GLY A 226 35.49 -15.82 1.21
CA GLY A 226 34.14 -16.35 1.05
C GLY A 226 33.50 -15.92 -0.27
N VAL A 227 32.76 -16.82 -0.93
CA VAL A 227 32.02 -16.50 -2.16
C VAL A 227 30.94 -15.47 -1.85
N LYS A 228 31.09 -14.27 -2.40
CA LYS A 228 30.20 -13.13 -2.19
C LYS A 228 29.18 -13.04 -3.32
N THR A 229 27.90 -13.23 -3.03
CA THR A 229 26.83 -12.93 -3.99
C THR A 229 26.23 -11.57 -3.68
N SER A 230 26.19 -10.69 -4.68
CA SER A 230 25.53 -9.39 -4.58
C SER A 230 24.02 -9.56 -4.45
N ILE A 231 23.39 -8.79 -3.55
CA ILE A 231 21.93 -8.73 -3.39
C ILE A 231 21.44 -7.35 -3.86
N ASP A 232 20.41 -7.32 -4.70
CA ASP A 232 19.69 -6.08 -5.00
C ASP A 232 18.92 -5.61 -3.76
N VAL A 233 19.00 -4.31 -3.45
CA VAL A 233 18.34 -3.71 -2.29
C VAL A 233 16.83 -3.96 -2.30
N THR A 234 16.21 -3.97 -3.48
CA THR A 234 14.77 -4.22 -3.62
C THR A 234 14.37 -5.64 -3.20
N GLU A 235 15.25 -6.61 -3.42
CA GLU A 235 15.03 -8.05 -3.21
C GLU A 235 15.43 -8.54 -1.81
N ILE A 236 15.99 -7.66 -0.97
CA ILE A 236 16.51 -7.97 0.38
C ILE A 236 15.56 -8.81 1.25
N PHE A 237 14.26 -8.60 1.11
CA PHE A 237 13.25 -9.27 1.94
C PHE A 237 12.65 -10.54 1.32
N GLU A 238 12.98 -10.89 0.07
CA GLU A 238 12.35 -12.02 -0.62
C GLU A 238 12.63 -13.38 0.05
N LYS A 239 13.84 -13.56 0.58
CA LYS A 239 14.25 -14.80 1.26
C LYS A 239 13.63 -14.98 2.65
N CYS A 240 13.02 -13.94 3.21
CA CYS A 240 12.39 -14.00 4.52
C CYS A 240 11.05 -14.75 4.42
N LYS A 241 10.94 -15.93 5.04
CA LYS A 241 9.72 -16.76 4.98
C LYS A 241 8.62 -16.31 5.95
N ASN A 242 8.97 -15.56 6.98
CA ASN A 242 8.02 -15.13 8.01
C ASN A 242 7.16 -13.94 7.53
N PRO A 243 5.99 -13.72 8.14
CA PRO A 243 5.17 -12.52 7.91
C PRO A 243 5.93 -11.24 8.29
N THR A 244 6.62 -11.25 9.42
CA THR A 244 7.55 -10.19 9.82
C THR A 244 8.91 -10.44 9.17
N LYS A 245 9.30 -9.56 8.25
CA LYS A 245 10.60 -9.60 7.56
C LYS A 245 11.64 -8.91 8.43
N LYS A 246 12.79 -9.57 8.66
CA LYS A 246 13.89 -9.03 9.48
C LYS A 246 15.20 -9.28 8.76
N VAL A 247 16.05 -8.26 8.69
CA VAL A 247 17.35 -8.32 8.03
C VAL A 247 18.38 -7.71 8.97
N LEU A 248 19.50 -8.41 9.15
CA LEU A 248 20.62 -7.98 9.96
C LEU A 248 21.75 -7.56 9.02
N VAL A 249 22.24 -6.32 9.16
CA VAL A 249 23.32 -5.77 8.32
C VAL A 249 24.63 -5.77 9.13
N LEU A 250 25.61 -6.55 8.67
CA LEU A 250 26.91 -6.72 9.35
C LEU A 250 28.09 -6.28 8.48
N GLY A 251 29.21 -5.99 9.13
CA GLY A 251 30.44 -5.57 8.48
C GLY A 251 31.33 -4.69 9.38
N ARG A 252 32.57 -4.44 8.95
CA ARG A 252 33.57 -3.68 9.72
C ARG A 252 33.17 -2.24 10.04
N ALA A 253 33.80 -1.65 11.05
CA ALA A 253 33.65 -0.21 11.34
C ALA A 253 34.01 0.61 10.09
N GLY A 254 33.24 1.67 9.80
CA GLY A 254 33.46 2.54 8.65
C GLY A 254 32.98 2.02 7.29
N ILE A 255 32.53 0.76 7.16
CA ILE A 255 32.14 0.16 5.87
C ILE A 255 30.83 0.73 5.27
N GLY A 256 30.13 1.61 6.00
CA GLY A 256 28.91 2.26 5.51
C GLY A 256 27.58 1.61 5.95
N LYS A 257 27.57 0.70 6.94
CA LYS A 257 26.33 0.08 7.47
C LYS A 257 25.26 1.10 7.85
N SER A 258 25.62 2.10 8.66
CA SER A 258 24.69 3.14 9.11
C SER A 258 24.19 3.97 7.93
N THR A 259 25.08 4.27 6.98
CA THR A 259 24.75 5.01 5.76
C THR A 259 23.76 4.24 4.88
N PHE A 260 23.97 2.94 4.70
CA PHE A 260 23.04 2.06 3.99
C PHE A 260 21.67 2.02 4.68
N CYS A 261 21.64 1.84 6.00
CA CYS A 261 20.39 1.81 6.77
C CYS A 261 19.62 3.12 6.65
N GLN A 262 20.32 4.25 6.73
CA GLN A 262 19.73 5.58 6.53
C GLN A 262 19.19 5.75 5.10
N TYR A 263 19.93 5.27 4.09
CA TYR A 263 19.53 5.35 2.69
C TYR A 263 18.22 4.59 2.43
N VAL A 264 18.14 3.32 2.87
CA VAL A 264 16.95 2.50 2.61
C VAL A 264 15.72 2.98 3.37
N THR A 265 15.90 3.46 4.60
CA THR A 265 14.80 4.02 5.41
C THR A 265 14.28 5.33 4.86
N TYR A 266 15.16 6.21 4.37
CA TYR A 266 14.79 7.44 3.67
C TYR A 266 14.00 7.15 2.39
N ARG A 267 14.48 6.25 1.54
CA ARG A 267 13.80 5.90 0.28
C ARG A 267 12.46 5.21 0.50
N TRP A 268 12.34 4.38 1.54
CA TRP A 268 11.04 3.85 1.97
C TRP A 268 10.09 4.97 2.43
N ALA A 269 10.57 5.92 3.24
CA ALA A 269 9.74 7.03 3.71
C ALA A 269 9.26 7.96 2.57
N LYS A 270 10.03 8.06 1.49
CA LYS A 270 9.66 8.77 0.25
C LYS A 270 8.72 7.97 -0.66
N GLY A 271 8.50 6.68 -0.38
CA GLY A 271 7.65 5.79 -1.16
C GLY A 271 8.34 5.17 -2.39
N GLU A 272 9.67 5.27 -2.49
CA GLU A 272 10.44 4.76 -3.63
C GLU A 272 10.88 3.29 -3.46
N LEU A 273 10.98 2.83 -2.22
CA LEU A 273 11.37 1.45 -1.86
C LEU A 273 10.29 0.84 -0.99
N TRP A 274 9.99 -0.44 -1.21
CA TRP A 274 9.21 -1.25 -0.27
C TRP A 274 7.82 -0.67 0.08
N SER A 275 7.14 -0.07 -0.90
CA SER A 275 5.84 0.58 -0.73
C SER A 275 4.73 -0.37 -0.25
N GLN A 276 4.92 -1.68 -0.41
CA GLN A 276 4.05 -2.72 0.12
C GLN A 276 4.08 -2.85 1.65
N TYR A 277 5.08 -2.28 2.33
CA TYR A 277 5.20 -2.35 3.80
C TYR A 277 4.75 -1.05 4.46
N GLU A 278 3.81 -1.17 5.39
CA GLU A 278 3.27 -0.04 6.15
C GLU A 278 4.28 0.58 7.12
N LEU A 279 5.23 -0.21 7.62
CA LEU A 279 6.29 0.21 8.55
C LEU A 279 7.63 -0.47 8.20
N VAL A 280 8.69 0.33 8.15
CA VAL A 280 10.08 -0.12 8.22
C VAL A 280 10.70 0.48 9.48
N VAL A 281 11.29 -0.36 10.33
CA VAL A 281 11.96 0.08 11.57
C VAL A 281 13.45 -0.22 11.47
N LEU A 282 14.26 0.82 11.62
CA LEU A 282 15.69 0.70 11.87
C LEU A 282 15.96 0.55 13.36
N ILE A 283 16.55 -0.59 13.72
CA ILE A 283 17.03 -0.87 15.08
C ILE A 283 18.55 -0.82 15.04
N HIS A 284 19.15 0.07 15.83
CA HIS A 284 20.58 0.07 16.07
C HIS A 284 20.89 -0.91 17.19
N LEU A 285 21.75 -1.90 16.90
CA LEU A 285 22.29 -2.86 17.86
C LEU A 285 23.65 -2.38 18.39
#